data_AF-B0BGC8-F1
#
_entry.id   AF-B0BGC8-F1
#
_cell.length_a   1.000
_cell.length_b   1.000
_cell.length_c   1.000
_cell.angle_alpha   90.00
_cell.angle_beta   90.00
_cell.angle_gamma   90.00
#
_symmetry.space_group_name_H-M   'P 1'
#
loop_
_entity.id
_entity.type
_entity.pdbx_description
1 polymer ?
#
loop_
_entity_poly.entity_id
_entity_poly.type
_entity_poly.pdbx_seq_one_letter_code
_entity_poly.pdbx_strand_id
1 'polypeptide(L)'
;MSYQQFVDLFSALLTPVIAISMLYIAYQQWQTNRIKLRKELYDQRLLIYTSTIELIYTIQSLGHANHEQHLKFSRETSNSVFLFGKEVNQHLKERNDKTPRLRHTSESIQRLSKNPDKNSKKLGELADLESEIFNWFVKQPNIVETKFKKYLDLSTK
;
A
#
# COMPACT_ATOMS: atom_id res chain seq x y z
N MET A 1 -32.34 -56.23 23.21
CA MET A 1 -31.14 -55.47 23.63
C MET A 1 -31.46 -54.81 24.96
N SER A 2 -30.64 -55.06 25.98
CA SER A 2 -30.75 -54.38 27.28
C SER A 2 -30.48 -52.88 27.10
N TYR A 3 -31.16 -52.02 27.84
CA TYR A 3 -30.96 -50.57 27.83
C TYR A 3 -29.47 -50.19 28.04
N GLN A 4 -28.76 -51.01 28.82
CA GLN A 4 -27.32 -50.86 29.07
C GLN A 4 -26.47 -51.06 27.80
N GLN A 5 -26.84 -51.98 26.91
CA GLN A 5 -26.11 -52.23 25.66
C GLN A 5 -26.21 -51.04 24.69
N PHE A 6 -27.35 -50.32 24.70
CA PHE A 6 -27.48 -49.09 23.94
C PHE A 6 -26.59 -47.98 24.50
N VAL A 7 -26.57 -47.81 25.83
CA VAL A 7 -25.72 -46.81 26.49
C VAL A 7 -24.23 -47.08 26.24
N ASP A 8 -23.81 -48.35 26.29
CA ASP A 8 -22.42 -48.74 26.03
C ASP A 8 -22.02 -48.51 24.57
N LEU A 9 -22.91 -48.81 23.62
CA LEU A 9 -22.68 -48.57 22.19
C LEU A 9 -22.54 -47.07 21.89
N PHE A 10 -23.41 -46.22 22.42
CA PHE A 10 -23.31 -44.76 22.24
C PHE A 10 -22.07 -44.18 22.92
N SER A 11 -21.71 -44.69 24.09
CA SER A 11 -20.49 -44.27 24.81
C SER A 11 -19.23 -44.63 24.04
N ALA A 12 -19.18 -45.82 23.43
CA ALA A 12 -18.07 -46.26 22.59
C ALA A 12 -17.95 -45.49 21.27
N LEU A 13 -19.07 -45.04 20.69
CA LEU A 13 -19.10 -44.24 19.47
C LEU A 13 -18.78 -42.75 19.70
N LEU A 14 -18.85 -42.27 20.94
CA LEU A 14 -18.61 -40.88 21.28
C LEU A 14 -17.18 -40.45 20.94
N THR A 15 -16.19 -41.27 21.31
CA THR A 15 -14.76 -41.00 21.07
C THR A 15 -14.42 -40.91 19.57
N PRO A 16 -14.77 -41.87 18.70
CA PRO A 16 -14.50 -41.75 17.27
C PRO A 16 -15.27 -40.60 16.61
N VAL A 17 -16.50 -40.30 17.04
CA VAL A 17 -17.27 -39.14 16.54
C VAL A 17 -16.56 -37.83 16.89
N ILE A 18 -16.09 -37.67 18.13
CA ILE A 18 -15.32 -36.49 18.53
C ILE A 18 -14.01 -36.43 17.73
N ALA A 19 -13.28 -37.55 17.58
CA ALA A 19 -12.04 -37.59 16.82
C ALA A 19 -12.23 -37.17 15.34
N ILE A 20 -13.25 -37.70 14.66
CA ILE A 20 -13.60 -37.32 13.29
C ILE A 20 -13.99 -35.84 13.22
N SER A 21 -14.78 -35.36 14.18
CA SER A 21 -15.18 -33.96 14.25
C SER A 21 -13.98 -33.03 14.43
N MET A 22 -13.02 -33.38 15.30
CA MET A 22 -11.78 -32.62 15.50
C MET A 22 -10.92 -32.59 14.23
N LEU A 23 -10.78 -33.72 13.53
CA LEU A 23 -10.06 -33.79 12.25
C LEU A 23 -10.71 -32.90 11.19
N TYR A 24 -12.04 -32.91 11.11
CA TYR A 24 -12.79 -32.07 10.19
C TYR A 24 -12.62 -30.57 10.51
N ILE A 25 -12.74 -30.18 11.78
CA ILE A 25 -12.53 -28.80 12.22
C ILE A 25 -11.10 -28.35 11.93
N ALA A 26 -10.10 -29.18 12.22
CA ALA A 26 -8.69 -28.87 11.94
C ALA A 26 -8.44 -28.64 10.44
N TYR A 27 -9.05 -29.46 9.57
CA TYR A 27 -8.98 -29.28 8.13
C TYR A 27 -9.62 -27.95 7.68
N GLN A 28 -10.80 -27.63 8.21
CA GLN A 28 -11.47 -26.35 7.94
C GLN A 28 -10.66 -25.15 8.43
N GLN A 29 -10.03 -25.25 9.60
CA GLN A 29 -9.16 -24.22 10.16
C GLN A 29 -7.95 -23.98 9.26
N TRP A 30 -7.32 -25.06 8.75
CA TRP A 30 -6.19 -24.96 7.83
C TRP A 30 -6.57 -24.25 6.53
N GLN A 31 -7.70 -24.62 5.92
CA GLN A 31 -8.19 -23.98 4.71
C GLN A 31 -8.53 -22.49 4.94
N THR A 32 -9.18 -22.18 6.05
CA THR A 32 -9.52 -20.80 6.42
C THR A 32 -8.28 -19.95 6.64
N ASN A 33 -7.26 -20.47 7.31
CA ASN A 33 -6.00 -19.77 7.56
C ASN A 33 -5.26 -19.45 6.25
N ARG A 34 -5.30 -20.36 5.25
CA ARG A 34 -4.71 -20.12 3.92
C ARG A 34 -5.40 -18.95 3.20
N ILE A 35 -6.73 -18.92 3.22
CA ILE A 35 -7.52 -17.83 2.61
C ILE A 35 -7.25 -16.51 3.34
N LYS A 36 -7.23 -16.54 4.68
CA LYS A 36 -6.95 -15.38 5.52
C LYS A 36 -5.60 -14.76 5.20
N LEU A 37 -4.54 -15.57 5.08
CA LEU A 37 -3.21 -15.08 4.69
C LEU A 37 -3.21 -14.39 3.32
N ARG A 38 -3.91 -14.95 2.31
CA ARG A 38 -4.03 -14.33 0.98
C ARG A 38 -4.74 -12.97 1.07
N LYS A 39 -5.80 -12.89 1.88
CA LYS A 39 -6.54 -11.64 2.12
C LYS A 39 -5.66 -10.60 2.83
N GLU A 40 -4.99 -10.96 3.91
CA GLU A 40 -4.11 -10.04 4.65
C GLU A 40 -2.99 -9.47 3.78
N LEU A 41 -2.37 -10.32 2.95
CA LEU A 41 -1.37 -9.86 1.98
C LEU A 41 -1.96 -8.89 0.94
N TYR A 42 -3.17 -9.15 0.47
CA TYR A 42 -3.87 -8.26 -0.46
C TYR A 42 -4.18 -6.92 0.20
N ASP A 43 -4.74 -6.92 1.42
CA ASP A 43 -5.09 -5.70 2.15
C ASP A 43 -3.86 -4.82 2.40
N GLN A 44 -2.71 -5.42 2.76
CA GLN A 44 -1.44 -4.72 2.93
C GLN A 44 -0.92 -4.10 1.62
N ARG A 45 -1.04 -4.83 0.50
CA ARG A 45 -0.65 -4.29 -0.81
C ARG A 45 -1.58 -3.17 -1.27
N LEU A 46 -2.87 -3.31 -1.02
CA LEU A 46 -3.87 -2.32 -1.37
C LEU A 46 -3.66 -1.04 -0.57
N LEU A 47 -3.32 -1.14 0.72
CA LEU A 47 -2.97 0.00 1.57
C LEU A 47 -1.84 0.84 0.97
N ILE A 48 -0.76 0.21 0.53
CA ILE A 48 0.39 0.91 -0.08
C ILE A 48 -0.03 1.56 -1.40
N TYR A 49 -0.83 0.87 -2.21
CA TYR A 49 -1.36 1.43 -3.45
C TYR A 49 -2.24 2.67 -3.20
N THR A 50 -3.21 2.58 -2.30
CA THR A 50 -4.10 3.71 -1.98
C THR A 50 -3.33 4.89 -1.41
N SER A 51 -2.39 4.66 -0.49
CA SER A 51 -1.51 5.70 0.06
C SER A 51 -0.67 6.37 -1.03
N THR A 52 -0.21 5.59 -2.00
CA THR A 52 0.56 6.08 -3.16
C THR A 52 -0.30 6.98 -4.05
N ILE A 53 -1.53 6.58 -4.35
CA ILE A 53 -2.48 7.34 -5.17
C ILE A 53 -2.97 8.60 -4.45
N GLU A 54 -3.28 8.50 -3.15
CA GLU A 54 -3.70 9.63 -2.30
C GLU A 54 -2.67 10.76 -2.33
N LEU A 55 -1.38 10.43 -2.21
CA LEU A 55 -0.30 11.42 -2.32
C LEU A 55 -0.23 12.07 -3.72
N ILE A 56 -0.47 11.31 -4.80
CA ILE A 56 -0.49 11.89 -6.16
C ILE A 56 -1.61 12.90 -6.27
N TYR A 57 -2.83 12.51 -5.91
CA TYR A 57 -3.99 13.38 -6.07
C TYR A 57 -3.89 14.61 -5.18
N THR A 58 -3.31 14.46 -3.98
CA THR A 58 -2.98 15.60 -3.12
C THR A 58 -2.07 16.59 -3.83
N ILE A 59 -0.96 16.12 -4.42
CA ILE A 59 -0.01 16.98 -5.13
C ILE A 59 -0.65 17.59 -6.38
N GLN A 60 -1.39 16.81 -7.17
CA GLN A 60 -2.05 17.30 -8.39
C GLN A 60 -3.12 18.36 -8.07
N SER A 61 -3.83 18.23 -6.95
CA SER A 61 -4.87 19.16 -6.53
C SER A 61 -4.30 20.43 -5.90
N LEU A 62 -3.29 20.30 -5.03
CA LEU A 62 -2.76 21.42 -4.24
C LEU A 62 -1.44 22.01 -4.77
N GLY A 63 -0.86 21.41 -5.81
CA GLY A 63 0.48 21.73 -6.30
C GLY A 63 1.63 21.16 -5.46
N HIS A 64 1.35 20.69 -4.24
CA HIS A 64 2.34 20.18 -3.30
C HIS A 64 1.71 19.23 -2.27
N ALA A 65 2.56 18.55 -1.48
CA ALA A 65 2.15 17.85 -0.28
C ALA A 65 2.84 18.47 0.93
N ASN A 66 2.12 18.56 2.04
CA ASN A 66 2.69 19.03 3.30
C ASN A 66 3.56 17.94 3.96
N HIS A 67 4.25 18.30 5.04
CA HIS A 67 5.15 17.37 5.73
C HIS A 67 4.41 16.16 6.32
N GLU A 68 3.22 16.36 6.86
CA GLU A 68 2.42 15.29 7.46
C GLU A 68 1.97 14.26 6.42
N GLN A 69 1.49 14.71 5.27
CA GLN A 69 1.10 13.86 4.14
C GLN A 69 2.28 13.06 3.60
N HIS A 70 3.46 13.69 3.51
CA HIS A 70 4.69 13.01 3.10
C HIS A 70 5.14 11.97 4.13
N LEU A 71 5.10 12.30 5.43
CA LEU A 71 5.42 11.36 6.50
C LEU A 71 4.44 10.18 6.57
N LYS A 72 3.14 10.44 6.41
CA LYS A 72 2.09 9.42 6.34
C LYS A 72 2.42 8.42 5.22
N PHE A 73 2.63 8.92 4.00
CA PHE A 73 3.05 8.10 2.86
C PHE A 73 4.33 7.31 3.16
N SER A 74 5.38 7.95 3.70
CA SER A 74 6.64 7.27 4.00
C SER A 74 6.47 6.16 5.04
N ARG A 75 5.59 6.35 6.03
CA ARG A 75 5.28 5.35 7.05
C ARG A 75 4.51 4.18 6.46
N GLU A 76 3.44 4.45 5.72
CA GLU A 76 2.58 3.44 5.11
C GLU A 76 3.31 2.60 4.07
N THR A 77 4.31 3.18 3.40
CA THR A 77 5.11 2.49 2.37
C THR A 77 6.42 1.89 2.88
N SER A 78 6.74 2.03 4.16
CA SER A 78 8.00 1.52 4.76
C SER A 78 8.21 0.02 4.57
N ASN A 79 7.14 -0.77 4.62
CA ASN A 79 7.19 -2.23 4.48
C ASN A 79 7.07 -2.72 3.02
N SER A 80 7.07 -1.81 2.05
CA SER A 80 6.90 -2.13 0.62
C SER A 80 7.97 -3.10 0.07
N VAL A 81 9.17 -3.08 0.66
CA VAL A 81 10.28 -3.97 0.26
C VAL A 81 9.96 -5.46 0.45
N PHE A 82 9.07 -5.79 1.39
CA PHE A 82 8.64 -7.17 1.65
C PHE A 82 7.44 -7.61 0.80
N LEU A 83 6.70 -6.65 0.24
CA LEU A 83 5.41 -6.90 -0.40
C LEU A 83 5.47 -6.85 -1.93
N PHE A 84 6.46 -6.14 -2.47
CA PHE A 84 6.59 -5.86 -3.91
C PHE A 84 8.01 -6.07 -4.43
N GLY A 85 8.11 -6.22 -5.76
CA GLY A 85 9.40 -6.30 -6.47
C GLY A 85 10.10 -4.95 -6.63
N LYS A 86 11.28 -5.00 -7.26
CA LYS A 86 12.17 -3.84 -7.45
C LYS A 86 11.49 -2.68 -8.18
N GLU A 87 10.62 -2.98 -9.14
CA GLU A 87 9.93 -2.01 -10.00
C GLU A 87 8.98 -1.09 -9.25
N VAL A 88 8.31 -1.59 -8.19
CA VAL A 88 7.44 -0.80 -7.33
C VAL A 88 8.28 -0.07 -6.29
N ASN A 89 9.22 -0.75 -5.64
CA ASN A 89 10.07 -0.16 -4.61
C ASN A 89 10.90 1.02 -5.14
N GLN A 90 11.46 0.89 -6.35
CA GLN A 90 12.17 1.99 -7.01
C GLN A 90 11.23 3.18 -7.27
N HIS A 91 10.00 2.90 -7.69
CA HIS A 91 8.99 3.92 -7.95
C HIS A 91 8.57 4.69 -6.69
N LEU A 92 8.40 3.96 -5.58
CA LEU A 92 8.08 4.53 -4.28
C LEU A 92 9.24 5.38 -3.75
N LYS A 93 10.48 4.93 -3.96
CA LYS A 93 11.68 5.69 -3.59
C LYS A 93 11.79 6.99 -4.40
N GLU A 94 11.72 6.92 -5.73
CA GLU A 94 11.79 8.09 -6.61
C GLU A 94 10.74 9.14 -6.23
N ARG A 95 9.54 8.70 -5.88
CA ARG A 95 8.47 9.55 -5.38
C ARG A 95 8.81 10.17 -4.03
N ASN A 96 9.25 9.36 -3.08
CA ASN A 96 9.61 9.80 -1.74
C ASN A 96 10.70 10.89 -1.77
N ASP A 97 11.60 10.82 -2.76
CA ASP A 97 12.66 11.81 -2.97
C ASP A 97 12.12 13.09 -3.67
N LYS A 98 11.20 12.95 -4.63
CA LYS A 98 10.62 14.08 -5.39
C LYS A 98 9.60 14.90 -4.59
N THR A 99 8.83 14.30 -3.70
CA THR A 99 7.82 15.00 -2.87
C THR A 99 8.41 16.15 -2.03
N PRO A 100 9.43 15.93 -1.18
CA PRO A 100 10.03 17.02 -0.40
C PRO A 100 10.76 18.03 -1.28
N ARG A 101 11.32 17.59 -2.42
CA ARG A 101 11.96 18.49 -3.39
C ARG A 101 10.96 19.47 -3.99
N LEU A 102 9.77 19.02 -4.39
CA LEU A 102 8.71 19.88 -4.90
C LEU A 102 8.33 20.96 -3.88
N ARG A 103 8.06 20.56 -2.64
CA ARG A 103 7.74 21.49 -1.54
C ARG A 103 8.86 22.50 -1.32
N HIS A 104 10.11 22.04 -1.25
CA HIS A 104 11.26 22.90 -1.01
C HIS A 104 11.47 23.91 -2.15
N THR A 105 11.28 23.50 -3.40
CA THR A 105 11.33 24.39 -4.56
C THR A 105 10.23 25.45 -4.47
N SER A 106 8.99 25.04 -4.19
CA SER A 106 7.84 25.96 -4.05
C SER A 106 8.07 26.99 -2.94
N GLU A 107 8.54 26.56 -1.77
CA GLU A 107 8.89 27.46 -0.66
C GLU A 107 10.03 28.42 -1.04
N SER A 108 11.01 27.95 -1.81
CA SER A 108 12.14 28.78 -2.26
C SER A 108 11.68 29.86 -3.23
N ILE A 109 10.78 29.53 -4.16
CA ILE A 109 10.13 30.49 -5.06
C ILE A 109 9.42 31.56 -4.21
N GLN A 110 8.55 31.15 -3.29
CA GLN A 110 7.81 32.09 -2.42
C GLN A 110 8.74 33.03 -1.64
N ARG A 111 9.85 32.51 -1.10
CA ARG A 111 10.83 33.33 -0.36
C ARG A 111 11.55 34.34 -1.27
N LEU A 112 11.97 33.93 -2.45
CA LEU A 112 12.75 34.76 -3.38
C LEU A 112 11.88 35.79 -4.13
N SER A 113 10.60 35.48 -4.36
CA SER A 113 9.62 36.38 -4.98
C SER A 113 9.36 37.65 -4.16
N LYS A 114 9.82 37.73 -2.91
CA LYS A 114 9.79 38.97 -2.10
C LYS A 114 10.72 40.06 -2.64
N ASN A 115 11.76 39.69 -3.40
CA ASN A 115 12.70 40.62 -4.04
C ASN A 115 12.99 40.13 -5.48
N PRO A 116 12.02 40.27 -6.41
CA PRO A 116 12.08 39.62 -7.71
C PRO A 116 13.21 40.15 -8.59
N ASP A 117 13.50 41.46 -8.55
CA ASP A 117 14.52 42.08 -9.41
C ASP A 117 15.92 41.54 -9.17
N LYS A 118 16.25 41.19 -7.92
CA LYS A 118 17.55 40.59 -7.55
C LYS A 118 17.62 39.09 -7.84
N ASN A 119 16.48 38.43 -8.01
CA ASN A 119 16.37 36.98 -8.07
C ASN A 119 15.77 36.45 -9.39
N SER A 120 15.51 37.30 -10.38
CA SER A 120 14.75 36.98 -11.60
C SER A 120 15.22 35.71 -12.30
N LYS A 121 16.53 35.58 -12.54
CA LYS A 121 17.12 34.38 -13.15
C LYS A 121 16.88 33.11 -12.31
N LYS A 122 17.15 33.19 -11.01
CA LYS A 122 16.99 32.05 -10.08
C LYS A 122 15.52 31.66 -9.90
N LEU A 123 14.61 32.64 -9.95
CA LEU A 123 13.16 32.40 -9.93
C LEU A 123 12.70 31.64 -11.17
N GLY A 124 13.20 32.00 -12.36
CA GLY A 124 12.95 31.25 -13.59
C GLY A 124 13.43 29.80 -13.49
N GLU A 125 14.68 29.59 -13.08
CA GLU A 125 15.25 28.23 -12.91
C GLU A 125 14.46 27.37 -11.90
N LEU A 126 13.99 27.96 -10.80
CA LEU A 126 13.19 27.24 -9.81
C LEU A 126 11.78 26.94 -10.30
N ALA A 127 11.15 27.87 -11.04
CA ALA A 127 9.82 27.66 -11.61
C ALA A 127 9.84 26.55 -12.68
N ASP A 128 10.87 26.50 -13.51
CA ASP A 128 11.07 25.42 -14.48
C ASP A 128 11.24 24.07 -13.77
N LEU A 129 12.04 24.04 -12.69
CA LEU A 129 12.21 22.84 -11.88
C LEU A 129 10.92 22.39 -11.17
N GLU A 130 10.15 23.33 -10.62
CA GLU A 130 8.85 23.05 -9.99
C GLU A 130 7.89 22.42 -11.02
N SER A 131 7.81 23.02 -12.21
CA SER A 131 7.02 22.53 -13.33
C SER A 131 7.46 21.13 -13.78
N GLU A 132 8.77 20.87 -13.90
CA GLU A 132 9.30 19.54 -14.25
C GLU A 132 8.86 18.47 -13.23
N ILE A 133 9.04 18.75 -11.94
CA ILE A 133 8.70 17.80 -10.87
C ILE A 133 7.17 17.62 -10.80
N PHE A 134 6.39 18.68 -10.90
CA PHE A 134 4.93 18.60 -10.90
C PHE A 134 4.42 17.79 -12.12
N ASN A 135 4.93 18.07 -13.31
CA ASN A 135 4.59 17.32 -14.53
C ASN A 135 4.98 15.84 -14.43
N TRP A 136 6.05 15.52 -13.69
CA TRP A 136 6.35 14.14 -13.36
C TRP A 136 5.20 13.51 -12.57
N PHE A 137 4.69 14.16 -11.51
CA PHE A 137 3.55 13.68 -10.71
C PHE A 137 2.24 13.55 -11.51
N VAL A 138 1.97 14.44 -12.45
CA VAL A 138 0.79 14.39 -13.33
C VAL A 138 0.73 13.08 -14.14
N LYS A 139 1.88 12.58 -14.59
CA LYS A 139 1.97 11.36 -15.42
C LYS A 139 1.90 10.06 -14.60
N GLN A 140 1.93 10.14 -13.26
CA GLN A 140 2.09 8.97 -12.40
C GLN A 140 0.87 8.05 -12.25
N PRO A 141 -0.40 8.49 -12.28
CA PRO A 141 -1.53 7.60 -11.97
C PRO A 141 -1.51 6.29 -12.79
N ASN A 142 -1.42 6.39 -14.12
CA ASN A 142 -1.40 5.22 -15.01
C ASN A 142 -0.15 4.34 -14.84
N ILE A 143 1.00 4.96 -14.55
CA ILE A 143 2.28 4.25 -14.33
C ILE A 143 2.20 3.44 -13.03
N VAL A 144 1.65 4.03 -11.97
CA VAL A 144 1.43 3.36 -10.68
C VAL A 144 0.46 2.21 -10.86
N GLU A 145 -0.68 2.43 -11.49
CA GLU A 145 -1.66 1.37 -11.76
C GLU A 145 -1.01 0.19 -12.47
N THR A 146 -0.27 0.45 -13.55
CA THR A 146 0.42 -0.61 -14.33
C THR A 146 1.42 -1.40 -13.48
N LYS A 147 2.24 -0.73 -12.66
CA LYS A 147 3.23 -1.38 -11.80
C LYS A 147 2.59 -2.20 -10.68
N PHE A 148 1.50 -1.70 -10.08
CA PHE A 148 0.83 -2.35 -8.96
C PHE A 148 -0.12 -3.46 -9.38
N LYS A 149 -0.68 -3.41 -10.60
CA LYS A 149 -1.65 -4.38 -11.12
C LYS A 149 -1.20 -5.83 -10.96
N LYS A 150 0.06 -6.14 -11.27
CA LYS A 150 0.64 -7.49 -11.11
C LYS A 150 0.55 -8.04 -9.67
N TYR A 151 0.51 -7.17 -8.67
CA TYR A 151 0.52 -7.55 -7.25
C TYR A 151 -0.87 -7.53 -6.61
N LEU A 152 -1.79 -6.76 -7.20
CA LEU A 152 -3.18 -6.61 -6.74
C LEU A 152 -4.16 -7.50 -7.52
N ASP A 153 -3.78 -8.00 -8.68
CA ASP A 153 -4.62 -8.93 -9.43
C ASP A 153 -4.78 -10.26 -8.66
N LEU A 154 -6.02 -10.52 -8.21
CA LEU A 154 -6.38 -11.75 -7.53
C LEU A 154 -6.75 -12.87 -8.51
N SER A 155 -6.91 -12.58 -9.80
CA SER A 155 -7.30 -13.56 -10.83
C SER A 155 -6.13 -14.42 -11.31
N THR A 156 -4.89 -13.99 -11.11
CA THR A 156 -3.68 -14.64 -11.64
C THR A 156 -3.14 -15.80 -10.78
N LYS A 157 -3.92 -16.35 -9.85
CA LYS A 157 -3.56 -17.52 -9.03
C LYS A 157 -4.74 -18.39 -8.61
#